data_AF-Q6LSC5-F1
#
_entry.id   AF-Q6LSC5-F1
#
_cell.length_a   1.000
_cell.length_b   1.000
_cell.length_c   1.000
_cell.angle_alpha   90.00
_cell.angle_beta   90.00
_cell.angle_gamma   90.00
#
_symmetry.space_group_name_H-M   'P 1'
#
loop_
_entity.id
_entity.type
_entity.pdbx_description
1 polymer ?
#
loop_
_entity_poly.entity_id
_entity_poly.type
_entity_poly.pdbx_seq_one_letter_code
_entity_poly.pdbx_strand_id
1 'polypeptide(L)'
;MKKLILIICLMLPCLSFASDSQLHLSKSLQINYDAPKSLVHSGNLLIFKYDDWYFSHELVDAAKYYHPVDLTGVEVDFFQSLFLLEKRKQLPEWLSLISSELSNSFGIKNDNTDVKKLNQITVFGAYSDEYKQGNVFIIGGSQIHHVHINGLEANYQNVFNSIMSK
;
A
#
# COMPACT_ATOMS: atom_id res chain seq x y z
N MET A 1 15.27 -46.21 -38.52
CA MET A 1 14.85 -45.97 -37.12
C MET A 1 14.93 -44.47 -36.86
N LYS A 2 13.90 -43.71 -37.28
CA LYS A 2 13.87 -42.24 -37.32
C LYS A 2 12.65 -41.66 -36.57
N LYS A 3 12.14 -42.35 -35.55
CA LYS A 3 10.89 -41.97 -34.87
C LYS A 3 11.03 -41.92 -33.35
N LEU A 4 12.11 -41.30 -32.84
CA LEU A 4 12.30 -41.12 -31.40
C LEU A 4 12.66 -39.69 -30.97
N ILE A 5 12.45 -38.69 -31.83
CA ILE A 5 12.70 -37.29 -31.51
C ILE A 5 11.58 -36.44 -32.12
N LEU A 6 10.36 -36.53 -31.58
CA LEU A 6 9.34 -35.51 -31.89
C LEU A 6 8.16 -35.44 -30.91
N ILE A 7 8.20 -36.11 -29.76
CA ILE A 7 7.03 -36.16 -28.84
C ILE A 7 7.29 -35.43 -27.51
N ILE A 8 8.53 -35.02 -27.23
CA ILE A 8 8.87 -34.28 -25.98
C ILE A 8 8.63 -32.75 -26.11
N CYS A 9 8.27 -32.25 -27.30
CA CYS A 9 7.91 -30.83 -27.49
C CYS A 9 6.44 -30.49 -27.14
N LEU A 10 5.63 -31.46 -26.73
CA LEU A 10 4.18 -31.28 -26.50
C LEU A 10 3.77 -31.11 -25.03
N MET A 11 4.73 -30.99 -24.11
CA MET A 11 4.49 -30.78 -22.67
C MET A 11 4.98 -29.40 -22.21
N LEU A 12 4.54 -28.34 -22.89
CA LEU A 12 4.56 -26.99 -22.34
C LEU A 12 3.12 -26.50 -22.31
N PRO A 13 2.36 -26.73 -21.22
CA PRO A 13 1.27 -25.84 -20.92
C PRO A 13 1.91 -24.50 -20.55
N CYS A 14 2.02 -23.61 -21.54
CA CYS A 14 2.23 -22.18 -21.31
C CYS A 14 0.96 -21.65 -20.62
N LEU A 15 0.80 -21.94 -19.33
CA LEU A 15 -0.19 -21.28 -18.47
C LEU A 15 0.38 -19.91 -18.10
N SER A 16 0.54 -19.05 -19.09
CA SER A 16 0.72 -17.62 -18.87
C SER A 16 -0.67 -17.02 -18.65
N PHE A 17 -1.20 -17.22 -17.44
CA PHE A 17 -2.30 -16.42 -16.92
C PHE A 17 -1.77 -15.46 -15.85
N ALA A 18 -0.76 -14.66 -16.20
CA ALA A 18 -0.50 -13.42 -15.49
C ALA A 18 -1.51 -12.39 -16.03
N SER A 19 -2.76 -12.48 -15.58
CA SER A 19 -3.71 -11.38 -15.73
C SER A 19 -3.45 -10.42 -14.59
N ASP A 20 -2.46 -9.53 -14.76
CA ASP A 20 -2.22 -8.43 -13.82
C ASP A 20 -3.49 -7.59 -13.77
N SER A 21 -4.25 -7.76 -12.68
CA SER A 21 -5.42 -6.94 -12.43
C SER A 21 -4.95 -5.55 -11.99
N GLN A 22 -5.65 -4.51 -12.41
CA GLN A 22 -5.23 -3.13 -12.16
C GLN A 22 -6.24 -2.43 -11.26
N LEU A 23 -5.77 -1.92 -10.12
CA LEU A 23 -6.54 -1.03 -9.26
C LEU A 23 -6.15 0.39 -9.62
N HIS A 24 -7.06 1.12 -10.26
CA HIS A 24 -6.86 2.51 -10.60
C HIS A 24 -7.19 3.41 -9.40
N LEU A 25 -6.15 3.98 -8.79
CA LEU A 25 -6.29 4.88 -7.64
C LEU A 25 -6.63 6.31 -8.07
N SER A 26 -6.04 6.75 -9.19
CA SER A 26 -6.32 8.04 -9.80
C SER A 26 -6.06 8.00 -11.31
N LYS A 27 -6.13 9.16 -11.98
CA LYS A 27 -5.81 9.29 -13.41
C LYS A 27 -4.36 8.90 -13.72
N SER A 28 -3.44 9.10 -12.78
CA SER A 28 -2.00 8.91 -12.99
C SER A 28 -1.39 7.81 -12.12
N LEU A 29 -2.21 7.06 -11.36
CA LEU A 29 -1.73 6.11 -10.36
C LEU A 29 -2.52 4.81 -10.41
N GLN A 30 -1.80 3.68 -10.32
CA GLN A 30 -2.40 2.36 -10.19
C GLN A 30 -1.58 1.41 -9.32
N ILE A 31 -2.22 0.33 -8.89
CA ILE A 31 -1.58 -0.84 -8.27
C ILE A 31 -1.88 -2.04 -9.17
N ASN A 32 -0.85 -2.72 -9.62
CA ASN A 32 -1.01 -4.03 -10.25
C ASN A 32 -1.10 -5.09 -9.15
N TYR A 33 -2.03 -6.05 -9.29
CA TYR A 33 -2.20 -7.11 -8.30
C TYR A 33 -2.62 -8.43 -8.96
N ASP A 34 -2.20 -9.53 -8.36
CA ASP A 34 -2.64 -10.87 -8.73
C ASP A 34 -4.12 -11.05 -8.41
N ALA A 35 -4.84 -11.84 -9.21
CA ALA A 35 -6.27 -12.07 -9.01
C ALA A 35 -6.57 -12.60 -7.58
N PRO A 36 -7.36 -11.87 -6.76
CA PRO A 36 -7.70 -12.29 -5.41
C PRO A 36 -8.76 -13.41 -5.43
N LYS A 37 -8.84 -14.19 -4.36
CA LYS A 37 -9.93 -15.16 -4.15
C LYS A 37 -11.28 -14.47 -4.01
N SER A 38 -11.30 -13.30 -3.37
CA SER A 38 -12.50 -12.49 -3.27
C SER A 38 -12.17 -11.01 -3.11
N LEU A 39 -13.10 -10.18 -3.56
CA LEU A 39 -13.05 -8.73 -3.42
C LEU A 39 -14.30 -8.30 -2.63
N VAL A 40 -14.08 -7.57 -1.54
CA VAL A 40 -15.13 -7.11 -0.63
C VAL A 40 -15.05 -5.59 -0.53
N HIS A 41 -16.18 -4.90 -0.42
CA HIS A 41 -16.21 -3.45 -0.21
C HIS A 41 -17.10 -3.09 0.98
N SER A 42 -16.73 -2.02 1.69
CA SER A 42 -17.53 -1.41 2.75
C SER A 42 -17.30 0.10 2.74
N GLY A 43 -18.28 0.86 2.23
CA GLY A 43 -18.10 2.30 2.01
C GLY A 43 -16.93 2.57 1.06
N ASN A 44 -15.94 3.34 1.54
CA ASN A 44 -14.73 3.70 0.79
C ASN A 44 -13.60 2.68 0.92
N LEU A 45 -13.80 1.60 1.70
CA LEU A 45 -12.82 0.55 1.91
C LEU A 45 -13.04 -0.58 0.89
N LEU A 46 -11.99 -0.90 0.15
CA LEU A 46 -11.92 -2.03 -0.76
C LEU A 46 -10.92 -3.05 -0.22
N ILE A 47 -11.28 -4.33 -0.13
CA ILE A 47 -10.46 -5.40 0.45
C ILE A 47 -10.26 -6.52 -0.57
N PHE A 48 -9.01 -6.86 -0.82
CA PHE A 48 -8.54 -7.91 -1.72
C PHE A 48 -8.06 -9.09 -0.88
N LYS A 49 -8.82 -10.18 -0.86
CA LYS A 49 -8.53 -11.35 -0.02
C LYS A 49 -7.85 -12.46 -0.82
N TYR A 50 -6.74 -12.95 -0.28
CA TYR A 50 -6.02 -14.13 -0.73
C TYR A 50 -6.17 -15.23 0.32
N ASP A 51 -5.37 -16.30 0.21
CA ASP A 51 -5.46 -17.49 1.06
C ASP A 51 -5.17 -17.14 2.53
N ASP A 52 -3.98 -16.60 2.77
CA ASP A 52 -3.45 -16.36 4.12
C ASP A 52 -3.12 -14.88 4.39
N TRP A 53 -3.51 -13.99 3.47
CA TRP A 53 -3.23 -12.56 3.55
C TRP A 53 -4.29 -11.74 2.83
N TYR A 54 -4.33 -10.45 3.12
CA TYR A 54 -5.14 -9.50 2.36
C TYR A 54 -4.44 -8.14 2.28
N PHE A 55 -4.83 -7.35 1.29
CA PHE A 55 -4.62 -5.91 1.37
C PHE A 55 -5.93 -5.18 1.18
N SER A 56 -6.00 -3.97 1.71
CA SER A 56 -7.12 -3.08 1.54
C SER A 56 -6.67 -1.72 1.04
N HIS A 57 -7.57 -1.03 0.36
CA HIS A 57 -7.40 0.32 -0.13
C HIS A 57 -8.55 1.19 0.36
N GLU A 58 -8.23 2.40 0.80
CA GLU A 58 -9.19 3.46 1.04
C GLU A 58 -8.63 4.82 0.59
N LEU A 59 -9.53 5.73 0.23
CA LEU A 59 -9.21 7.15 0.14
C LEU A 59 -9.38 7.77 1.53
N VAL A 60 -8.34 8.44 2.01
CA VAL A 60 -8.34 9.10 3.32
C VAL A 60 -9.30 10.28 3.30
N ASP A 61 -10.27 10.27 4.22
CA ASP A 61 -11.09 11.42 4.59
C ASP A 61 -10.44 12.10 5.80
N ALA A 62 -9.73 13.21 5.58
CA ALA A 62 -8.94 13.90 6.61
C ALA A 62 -9.78 14.29 7.85
N ALA A 63 -11.07 14.56 7.67
CA ALA A 63 -11.96 14.93 8.78
C ALA A 63 -12.39 13.73 9.65
N LYS A 64 -12.22 12.49 9.16
CA LYS A 64 -12.77 11.28 9.80
C LYS A 64 -11.75 10.17 10.04
N TYR A 65 -10.59 10.24 9.40
CA TYR A 65 -9.60 9.16 9.43
C TYR A 65 -9.10 8.86 10.86
N TYR A 66 -8.82 9.90 11.65
CA TYR A 66 -8.34 9.76 13.02
C TYR A 66 -9.23 10.52 14.01
N HIS A 67 -10.39 9.94 14.34
CA HIS A 67 -11.32 10.56 15.29
C HIS A 67 -10.71 10.60 16.71
N PRO A 68 -10.85 11.71 17.46
CA PRO A 68 -11.73 12.87 17.25
C PRO A 68 -11.12 14.06 16.47
N VAL A 69 -9.98 13.89 15.81
CA VAL A 69 -9.21 14.99 15.24
C VAL A 69 -9.57 15.20 13.76
N ASP A 70 -9.93 16.43 13.41
CA ASP A 70 -10.06 16.85 12.03
C ASP A 70 -8.68 17.26 11.49
N LEU A 71 -8.18 16.53 10.50
CA LEU A 71 -6.88 16.78 9.87
C LEU A 71 -6.98 17.70 8.64
N THR A 72 -8.17 18.23 8.33
CA THR A 72 -8.39 19.08 7.15
C THR A 72 -7.50 20.33 7.19
N GLY A 73 -6.75 20.55 6.11
CA GLY A 73 -5.79 21.65 5.96
C GLY A 73 -4.38 21.32 6.46
N VAL A 74 -4.19 20.19 7.15
CA VAL A 74 -2.89 19.72 7.64
C VAL A 74 -2.57 18.28 7.24
N GLU A 75 -3.42 17.64 6.42
CA GLU A 75 -3.36 16.22 6.12
C GLU A 75 -2.01 15.80 5.51
N VAL A 76 -1.47 16.58 4.57
CA VAL A 76 -0.22 16.23 3.88
C VAL A 76 0.95 16.17 4.87
N ASP A 77 1.13 17.21 5.69
CA ASP A 77 2.23 17.24 6.67
C ASP A 77 2.02 16.21 7.78
N PHE A 78 0.77 15.96 8.20
CA PHE A 78 0.45 14.95 9.20
C PHE A 78 0.75 13.51 8.71
N PHE A 79 0.34 13.14 7.50
CA PHE A 79 0.61 11.79 7.00
C PHE A 79 2.09 11.58 6.66
N GLN A 80 2.81 12.63 6.24
CA GLN A 80 4.27 12.57 6.08
C GLN A 80 4.99 12.39 7.43
N SER A 81 4.49 13.01 8.51
CA SER A 81 5.12 12.92 9.82
C SER A 81 4.99 11.56 10.50
N LEU A 82 4.10 10.68 10.00
CA LEU A 82 4.07 9.28 10.41
C LEU A 82 5.42 8.58 10.10
N PHE A 83 6.05 8.95 8.99
CA PHE A 83 7.28 8.32 8.50
C PHE A 83 8.53 9.18 8.74
N LEU A 84 8.39 10.50 8.74
CA LEU A 84 9.51 11.44 8.76
C LEU A 84 9.55 12.21 10.08
N LEU A 85 10.54 11.89 10.94
CA LEU A 85 10.71 12.54 12.23
C LEU A 85 10.87 14.08 12.11
N GLU A 86 11.57 14.56 11.10
CA GLU A 86 11.74 16.01 10.88
C GLU A 86 10.42 16.71 10.54
N LYS A 87 9.52 16.05 9.81
CA LYS A 87 8.16 16.55 9.58
C LYS A 87 7.35 16.56 10.87
N ARG A 88 7.48 15.53 11.69
CA ARG A 88 6.81 15.45 13.00
C ARG A 88 7.20 16.58 13.94
N LYS A 89 8.48 16.95 13.98
CA LYS A 89 9.00 18.07 14.78
C LYS A 89 8.48 19.45 14.33
N GLN A 90 8.01 19.57 13.09
CA GLN A 90 7.47 20.82 12.54
C GLN A 90 5.99 21.01 12.89
N LEU A 91 5.30 19.96 13.34
CA LEU A 91 3.90 20.04 13.74
C LEU A 91 3.74 20.72 15.11
N PRO A 92 2.58 21.34 15.39
CA PRO A 92 2.21 21.70 16.75
C PRO A 92 2.36 20.51 17.69
N GLU A 93 2.80 20.76 18.94
CA GLU A 93 3.13 19.71 19.91
C GLU A 93 2.04 18.65 20.05
N TRP A 94 0.78 19.08 20.19
CA TRP A 94 -0.35 18.17 20.31
C TRP A 94 -0.54 17.26 19.09
N LEU A 95 -0.30 17.77 17.87
CA LEU A 95 -0.44 17.02 16.62
C LEU A 95 0.77 16.11 16.37
N SER A 96 1.95 16.53 16.81
CA SER A 96 3.17 15.72 16.84
C SER A 96 3.01 14.47 17.72
N LEU A 97 2.37 14.63 18.89
CA LEU A 97 2.05 13.51 19.78
C LEU A 97 1.10 12.51 19.10
N ILE A 98 0.01 12.99 18.49
CA ILE A 98 -0.94 12.14 17.76
C ILE A 98 -0.25 11.41 16.59
N SER A 99 0.57 12.13 15.83
CA SER A 99 1.33 11.53 14.73
C SER A 99 2.28 10.44 15.25
N SER A 100 2.90 10.65 16.41
CA SER A 100 3.75 9.64 17.05
C SER A 100 2.95 8.42 17.52
N GLU A 101 1.78 8.61 18.12
CA GLU A 101 0.90 7.52 18.55
C GLU A 101 0.44 6.67 17.38
N LEU A 102 -0.02 7.31 16.29
CA LEU A 102 -0.46 6.62 15.09
C LEU A 102 0.69 5.93 14.35
N SER A 103 1.86 6.57 14.29
CA SER A 103 3.11 5.94 13.79
C SER A 103 3.42 4.66 14.56
N ASN A 104 3.32 4.70 15.89
CA ASN A 104 3.60 3.56 16.75
C ASN A 104 2.56 2.44 16.60
N SER A 105 1.26 2.77 16.49
CA SER A 105 0.20 1.76 16.30
C SER A 105 0.31 1.02 14.97
N PHE A 106 0.90 1.67 13.95
CA PHE A 106 1.24 1.04 12.69
C PHE A 106 2.58 0.27 12.71
N GLY A 107 3.37 0.39 13.78
CA GLY A 107 4.71 -0.19 13.89
C GLY A 107 5.75 0.50 13.00
N ILE A 108 5.54 1.78 12.68
CA ILE A 108 6.47 2.59 11.89
C ILE A 108 7.62 3.05 12.78
N LYS A 109 8.84 2.79 12.33
CA LYS A 109 10.12 3.14 12.93
C LYS A 109 10.97 3.88 11.90
N ASN A 110 12.02 4.54 12.39
CA ASN A 110 12.91 5.30 11.50
C ASN A 110 13.71 4.41 10.52
N ASP A 111 13.86 3.13 10.82
CA ASP A 111 14.70 2.16 10.09
C ASP A 111 13.90 1.16 9.23
N ASN A 112 12.56 1.18 9.27
CA ASN A 112 11.69 0.32 8.47
C ASN A 112 10.79 1.10 7.49
N THR A 113 11.20 2.31 7.13
CA THR A 113 10.46 3.18 6.21
C THR A 113 11.00 3.04 4.78
N ASP A 114 10.11 2.69 3.86
CA ASP A 114 10.33 2.72 2.42
C ASP A 114 9.75 3.98 1.79
N VAL A 115 10.46 4.56 0.82
CA VAL A 115 10.00 5.75 0.10
C VAL A 115 10.17 5.56 -1.41
N LYS A 116 9.10 5.74 -2.16
CA LYS A 116 9.09 5.71 -3.63
C LYS A 116 8.53 7.00 -4.19
N LYS A 117 9.28 7.67 -5.07
CA LYS A 117 8.84 8.89 -5.77
C LYS A 117 8.33 8.54 -7.16
N LEU A 118 7.11 8.96 -7.48
CA LEU A 118 6.42 8.71 -8.75
C LEU A 118 5.90 10.04 -9.32
N ASN A 119 6.68 10.70 -10.18
CA ASN A 119 6.36 12.05 -10.68
C ASN A 119 6.11 13.04 -9.51
N GLN A 120 4.88 13.53 -9.37
CA GLN A 120 4.46 14.44 -8.29
C GLN A 120 3.89 13.72 -7.06
N ILE A 121 3.94 12.39 -7.05
CA ILE A 121 3.39 11.53 -5.99
C ILE A 121 4.56 10.99 -5.16
N THR A 122 4.40 10.99 -3.84
CA THR A 122 5.32 10.28 -2.93
C THR A 122 4.56 9.16 -2.24
N VAL A 123 5.13 7.96 -2.30
CA VAL A 123 4.63 6.77 -1.62
C VAL A 123 5.54 6.54 -0.42
N PHE A 124 4.94 6.54 0.77
CA PHE A 124 5.58 6.14 2.02
C PHE A 124 5.04 4.79 2.43
N GLY A 125 5.92 3.86 2.80
CA GLY A 125 5.56 2.53 3.26
C GLY A 125 6.35 2.16 4.50
N ALA A 126 5.79 1.31 5.34
CA ALA A 126 6.54 0.63 6.37
C ALA A 126 5.90 -0.73 6.67
N TYR A 127 6.74 -1.71 6.97
CA TYR A 127 6.32 -3.03 7.40
C TYR A 127 6.69 -3.28 8.86
N SER A 128 5.73 -3.78 9.63
CA SER A 128 5.92 -4.20 11.01
C SER A 128 5.91 -5.72 11.10
N ASP A 129 7.07 -6.31 11.40
CA ASP A 129 7.17 -7.75 11.64
C ASP A 129 6.47 -8.19 12.95
N GLU A 130 6.33 -7.26 13.91
CA GLU A 130 5.61 -7.46 15.18
C GLU A 130 4.12 -7.68 14.93
N TYR A 131 3.53 -6.90 14.02
CA TYR A 131 2.10 -6.95 13.72
C TYR A 131 1.76 -7.76 12.46
N LYS A 132 2.76 -8.22 11.72
CA LYS A 132 2.60 -8.86 10.39
C LYS A 132 1.71 -8.03 9.47
N GLN A 133 2.04 -6.74 9.38
CA GLN A 133 1.26 -5.79 8.61
C GLN A 133 2.15 -4.72 7.97
N GLY A 134 1.72 -4.22 6.81
CA GLY A 134 2.32 -3.09 6.12
C GLY A 134 1.33 -1.95 5.99
N ASN A 135 1.79 -0.72 6.16
CA ASN A 135 0.98 0.48 5.96
C ASN A 135 1.65 1.35 4.90
N VAL A 136 0.90 1.69 3.85
CA VAL A 136 1.38 2.49 2.73
C VAL A 136 0.47 3.70 2.53
N PHE A 137 1.05 4.89 2.56
CA PHE A 137 0.37 6.14 2.24
C PHE A 137 0.90 6.70 0.93
N ILE A 138 -0.02 6.92 -0.01
CA ILE A 138 0.30 7.47 -1.32
C ILE A 138 -0.22 8.90 -1.37
N ILE A 139 0.70 9.86 -1.38
CA ILE A 139 0.41 11.29 -1.25
C ILE A 139 0.67 11.98 -2.59
N GLY A 140 -0.40 12.46 -3.24
CA GLY A 140 -0.32 13.12 -4.54
C GLY A 140 -1.39 14.20 -4.71
N GLY A 141 -0.97 15.45 -4.89
CA GLY A 141 -1.90 16.58 -4.95
C GLY A 141 -2.70 16.72 -3.66
N SER A 142 -4.04 16.72 -3.76
CA SER A 142 -4.98 16.80 -2.63
C SER A 142 -5.56 15.44 -2.21
N GLN A 143 -5.04 14.33 -2.74
CA GLN A 143 -5.54 12.99 -2.42
C GLN A 143 -4.47 12.19 -1.68
N ILE A 144 -4.91 11.54 -0.61
CA ILE A 144 -4.10 10.62 0.18
C ILE A 144 -4.80 9.28 0.15
N HIS A 145 -4.12 8.26 -0.38
CA HIS A 145 -4.62 6.89 -0.34
C HIS A 145 -3.90 6.14 0.77
N HIS A 146 -4.65 5.31 1.48
CA HIS A 146 -4.11 4.38 2.45
C HIS A 146 -4.27 2.96 1.91
N VAL A 147 -3.16 2.23 1.85
CA VAL A 147 -3.14 0.81 1.52
C VAL A 147 -2.59 0.06 2.73
N HIS A 148 -3.42 -0.76 3.34
CA HIS A 148 -3.07 -1.60 4.48
C HIS A 148 -2.91 -3.04 4.01
N ILE A 149 -1.83 -3.69 4.40
CA ILE A 149 -1.50 -5.06 4.07
C ILE A 149 -1.46 -5.85 5.38
N ASN A 150 -2.24 -6.92 5.49
CA ASN A 150 -2.14 -7.89 6.57
C ASN A 150 -1.58 -9.18 6.00
N GLY A 151 -0.34 -9.52 6.36
CA GLY A 151 0.43 -10.57 5.72
C GLY A 151 1.93 -10.45 6.01
N LEU A 152 2.73 -11.26 5.33
CA LEU A 152 4.18 -11.27 5.50
C LEU A 152 4.83 -10.10 4.74
N GLU A 153 6.09 -9.82 5.06
CA GLU A 153 6.88 -8.76 4.42
C GLU A 153 6.91 -8.90 2.89
N ALA A 154 6.97 -10.13 2.38
CA ALA A 154 6.92 -10.40 0.95
C ALA A 154 5.61 -9.91 0.30
N ASN A 155 4.48 -10.03 1.01
CA ASN A 155 3.19 -9.51 0.52
C ASN A 155 3.20 -7.98 0.48
N TYR A 156 3.72 -7.34 1.53
CA TYR A 156 3.91 -5.90 1.57
C TYR A 156 4.82 -5.40 0.44
N GLN A 157 5.99 -6.02 0.26
CA GLN A 157 6.94 -5.66 -0.79
C GLN A 157 6.33 -5.85 -2.18
N ASN A 158 5.53 -6.90 -2.40
CA ASN A 158 4.84 -7.10 -3.66
C ASN A 158 3.86 -5.95 -3.96
N VAL A 159 3.01 -5.59 -2.98
CA VAL A 159 2.04 -4.49 -3.14
C VAL A 159 2.75 -3.15 -3.32
N PHE A 160 3.73 -2.82 -2.47
CA PHE A 160 4.46 -1.55 -2.52
C PHE A 160 5.18 -1.35 -3.85
N ASN A 161 5.84 -2.39 -4.35
CA ASN A 161 6.57 -2.32 -5.62
C ASN A 161 5.63 -2.25 -6.83
N SER A 162 4.42 -2.79 -6.71
CA SER A 162 3.40 -2.77 -7.76
C SER A 162 2.66 -1.44 -7.90
N ILE A 163 2.86 -0.48 -6.98
CA ILE A 163 2.36 0.89 -7.11
C ILE A 163 3.16 1.62 -8.19
N MET A 164 2.50 2.09 -9.25
CA MET A 164 3.16 2.74 -10.38
C MET A 164 2.37 3.92 -10.94
N SER A 165 3.11 4.84 -11.54
CA SER A 165 2.52 5.89 -12.37
C SER A 165 2.01 5.29 -13.69
N LYS A 166 0.87 5.79 -14.16
CA LYS A 166 0.35 5.49 -15.51
C LYS A 166 1.05 6.32 -16.58
#